data_AF-A0A164EPN0-F1
#
_entry.id   AF-A0A164EPN0-F1
#
_cell.length_a   1.000
_cell.length_b   1.000
_cell.length_c   1.000
_cell.angle_alpha   90.00
_cell.angle_beta   90.00
_cell.angle_gamma   90.00
#
_symmetry.space_group_name_H-M   'P 1'
#
loop_
_entity.id
_entity.type
_entity.pdbx_description
1 polymer ?
#
loop_
_entity_poly.entity_id
_entity_poly.type
_entity_poly.pdbx_seq_one_letter_code
_entity_poly.pdbx_strand_id
1 'polypeptide(L)' 'MDDDEKPILTEQELYEYLHYDQGLPVTRRAIKYAVLRREIQPTRLGGGNFYSKRDGLDWVKSRKQPGVYRAPESLAAMGD' A
#
# COMPACT_ATOMS: atom_id res chain seq x y z
N MET A 1 16.90 12.68 8.59
CA MET A 1 16.09 11.59 8.04
C MET A 1 15.69 10.73 9.20
N ASP A 2 14.42 10.78 9.55
CA ASP A 2 13.87 9.97 10.63
C ASP A 2 13.88 8.49 10.22
N ASP A 3 13.82 7.58 11.19
CA ASP A 3 13.86 6.14 10.91
C ASP A 3 12.74 5.70 9.95
N ASP A 4 11.60 6.39 9.97
CA ASP A 4 10.47 6.10 9.09
C ASP A 4 10.69 6.49 7.63
N GLU A 5 11.65 7.38 7.36
CA GLU A 5 11.98 7.84 6.00
C GLU A 5 13.09 7.01 5.35
N LYS A 6 13.85 6.23 6.13
CA LYS A 6 14.97 5.44 5.62
C LYS A 6 14.44 4.30 4.74
N PRO A 7 14.86 4.20 3.46
CA PRO A 7 14.40 3.15 2.56
C PRO A 7 15.21 1.87 2.79
N ILE A 8 14.87 1.15 3.85
CA ILE A 8 15.58 -0.06 4.28
C ILE A 8 14.75 -1.33 4.16
N LEU A 9 13.44 -1.21 3.92
CA LEU A 9 12.53 -2.35 3.85
C LEU A 9 12.48 -2.92 2.44
N THR A 10 12.51 -4.24 2.32
CA THR A 10 12.09 -4.96 1.12
C THR A 10 10.56 -4.88 0.96
N GLU A 11 10.03 -5.32 -0.19
CA GLU A 11 8.56 -5.43 -0.39
C GLU A 11 7.89 -6.30 0.69
N GLN A 12 8.56 -7.36 1.11
CA GLN A 12 8.06 -8.27 2.16
C GLN A 12 8.02 -7.57 3.52
N GLU A 13 9.11 -6.91 3.91
CA GLU A 13 9.20 -6.22 5.20
C GLU A 13 8.26 -5.00 5.25
N LEU A 14 8.03 -4.32 4.12
CA LEU A 14 7.02 -3.26 4.04
C LEU A 14 5.62 -3.80 4.32
N TYR A 15 5.28 -4.98 3.77
CA TYR A 15 4.02 -5.65 4.08
C TYR A 15 3.93 -6.02 5.58
N GLU A 16 4.97 -6.61 6.14
CA GLU A 16 5.00 -7.03 7.55
C GLU A 16 4.84 -5.85 8.49
N TYR A 17 5.54 -4.75 8.24
CA TYR A 17 5.37 -3.49 8.97
C TYR A 17 3.93 -2.99 8.91
N LEU A 18 3.32 -2.90 7.72
CA LEU A 18 1.96 -2.39 7.60
C LEU A 18 0.92 -3.32 8.25
N HIS A 19 1.10 -4.63 8.13
CA HIS A 19 0.12 -5.61 8.62
C HIS A 19 0.27 -5.91 10.11
N TYR A 20 1.47 -6.27 10.56
CA TYR A 20 1.71 -6.72 11.92
C TYR A 20 2.01 -5.55 12.87
N ASP A 21 2.84 -4.59 12.47
CA ASP A 21 3.23 -3.49 13.37
C ASP A 21 2.18 -2.38 13.42
N GLN A 22 1.59 -2.03 12.28
CA GLN A 22 0.55 -0.99 12.19
C GLN A 22 -0.88 -1.53 12.32
N GLY A 23 -1.06 -2.86 12.30
CA GLY A 23 -2.38 -3.50 12.41
C GLY A 23 -3.32 -3.19 11.24
N LEU A 24 -2.79 -2.79 10.08
CA LEU A 24 -3.62 -2.41 8.95
C LEU A 24 -4.15 -3.66 8.22
N PRO A 25 -5.40 -3.63 7.73
CA PRO A 25 -6.01 -4.75 7.00
C PRO A 25 -5.52 -4.82 5.54
N VAL A 26 -4.21 -4.76 5.32
CA VAL A 26 -3.56 -4.91 4.02
C VAL A 26 -3.17 -6.36 3.78
N THR A 27 -3.14 -6.78 2.51
CA THR A 27 -2.66 -8.11 2.13
C THR A 27 -1.34 -8.01 1.39
N ARG A 28 -0.49 -9.05 1.46
CA ARG A 28 0.75 -9.13 0.68
C ARG A 28 0.52 -8.90 -0.82
N ARG A 29 -0.60 -9.43 -1.35
CA ARG A 29 -0.99 -9.24 -2.76
C ARG A 29 -1.30 -7.77 -3.08
N ALA A 30 -1.94 -7.04 -2.17
CA ALA A 30 -2.23 -5.62 -2.35
C ALA A 30 -0.93 -4.80 -2.42
N ILE A 31 0.02 -5.03 -1.51
CA ILE A 31 1.33 -4.35 -1.50
C ILE A 31 2.12 -4.66 -2.78
N LYS A 32 2.17 -5.93 -3.19
CA LYS A 32 2.80 -6.33 -4.46
C LYS A 32 2.23 -5.57 -5.66
N TYR A 33 0.91 -5.48 -5.78
CA TYR A 33 0.32 -4.74 -6.89
C TYR A 33 0.53 -3.23 -6.79
N ALA A 34 0.53 -2.65 -5.60
CA ALA A 34 0.84 -1.24 -5.40
C ALA A 34 2.26 -0.91 -5.87
N VAL A 35 3.24 -1.78 -5.57
CA VAL A 35 4.62 -1.67 -6.08
C VAL A 35 4.67 -1.80 -7.61
N LEU A 36 4.03 -2.84 -8.17
CA LEU A 36 4.02 -3.07 -9.63
C LEU A 36 3.39 -1.90 -10.41
N ARG A 37 2.36 -1.27 -9.83
CA ARG A 37 1.67 -0.10 -10.40
C ARG A 37 2.37 1.23 -10.10
N ARG A 38 3.50 1.22 -9.39
CA ARG A 38 4.23 2.42 -8.95
C ARG A 38 3.39 3.35 -8.07
N GLU A 39 2.39 2.82 -7.37
CA GLU A 39 1.67 3.52 -6.30
C GLU A 39 2.56 3.65 -5.05
N ILE A 40 3.43 2.66 -4.82
CA ILE A 40 4.55 2.71 -3.87
C ILE A 40 5.84 2.71 -4.69
N GLN A 41 6.64 3.77 -4.58
CA GLN A 41 7.86 3.92 -5.38
C GLN A 41 9.08 3.37 -4.62
N PRO A 42 9.92 2.51 -5.24
CA PRO A 42 11.12 2.03 -4.61
C PRO A 42 12.26 3.04 -4.72
N THR A 43 13.07 3.11 -3.67
CA THR A 43 14.44 3.62 -3.75
C THR A 43 15.35 2.49 -4.22
N ARG A 44 16.12 2.73 -5.30
CA ARG A 44 17.08 1.75 -5.81
C ARG A 44 18.42 1.90 -5.11
N LEU A 45 18.84 0.89 -4.35
CA LEU A 45 20.11 0.84 -3.64
C LEU A 45 20.77 -0.52 -3.87
N GLY A 46 22.07 -0.56 -4.16
CA GLY A 46 22.83 -1.83 -4.23
C GLY A 46 22.22 -2.93 -5.13
N GLY A 47 21.50 -2.56 -6.19
CA GLY A 47 20.81 -3.51 -7.09
C GLY A 47 19.42 -3.98 -6.62
N GLY A 48 18.99 -3.60 -5.41
CA GLY A 48 17.68 -3.90 -4.85
C GLY A 48 16.70 -2.72 -4.93
N ASN A 49 15.42 -3.02 -4.72
CA ASN A 49 14.36 -2.05 -4.50
C ASN A 49 14.02 -2.04 -3.01
N PHE A 50 14.13 -0.87 -2.38
CA PHE A 50 13.85 -0.68 -0.97
C PHE A 50 12.81 0.41 -0.75
N TYR A 51 12.12 0.35 0.38
CA TYR A 51 11.02 1.21 0.74
C TYR A 51 11.21 1.71 2.17
N SER A 52 10.72 2.91 2.41
CA SER A 52 10.60 3.47 3.75
C SER A 52 9.27 3.08 4.37
N LYS A 53 9.16 3.18 5.70
CA LYS A 53 7.87 3.03 6.39
C LYS A 53 6.86 4.09 5.91
N ARG A 54 7.35 5.30 5.65
CA ARG A 54 6.56 6.42 5.15
C ARG A 54 5.90 6.10 3.81
N ASP A 55 6.60 5.46 2.88
CA ASP A 55 6.06 5.09 1.55
C ASP A 55 4.78 4.24 1.68
N GLY A 56 4.81 3.25 2.58
CA GLY A 56 3.65 2.40 2.85
C GLY A 56 2.48 3.17 3.48
N LEU A 57 2.77 4.03 4.47
CA LEU A 57 1.74 4.84 5.14
C LEU A 57 1.11 5.87 4.20
N ASP A 58 1.89 6.48 3.31
CA ASP A 58 1.39 7.46 2.36
C ASP A 58 0.55 6.79 1.27
N TRP A 59 0.92 5.59 0.83
CA TRP A 59 0.04 4.77 0.00
C TRP A 59 -1.30 4.49 0.70
N VAL A 60 -1.29 4.08 1.97
CA VAL A 60 -2.54 3.86 2.73
C VAL A 60 -3.39 5.13 2.80
N LYS A 61 -2.78 6.30 3.07
CA LYS A 61 -3.49 7.59 3.05
C LYS A 61 -4.09 7.90 1.69
N SER A 62 -3.40 7.57 0.59
CA SER A 62 -3.91 7.77 -0.78
C SER A 62 -5.15 6.94 -1.11
N ARG A 63 -5.39 5.83 -0.37
CA ARG A 63 -6.57 4.97 -0.56
C ARG A 63 -7.86 5.59 -0.02
N LYS A 64 -7.80 6.72 0.69
CA LYS A 64 -8.99 7.43 1.16
C LYS A 64 -9.86 7.83 -0.03
N GLN A 65 -11.08 7.32 -0.08
CA GLN A 65 -12.06 7.73 -1.09
C GLN A 65 -12.82 8.97 -0.61
N PRO A 66 -12.80 10.08 -1.36
CA PRO A 66 -13.61 11.24 -1.03
C PRO A 66 -15.04 11.02 -1.55
N GLY A 67 -15.89 10.37 -0.76
CA GLY A 67 -17.32 10.29 -1.07
C GLY A 67 -18.05 9.09 -0.48
N VAL A 68 -19.38 9.13 -0.61
CA VAL A 68 -20.26 8.00 -0.29
C VAL A 68 -19.97 6.86 -1.29
N TYR A 69 -19.73 5.65 -0.79
CA TYR A 69 -19.57 4.46 -1.62
C TYR A 69 -20.77 4.32 -2.57
N ARG A 70 -20.52 4.36 -3.88
CA ARG A 70 -21.51 4.01 -4.90
C ARG A 70 -21.15 2.64 -5.46
N ALA A 71 -21.99 1.65 -5.20
CA ALA A 71 -21.89 0.37 -5.86
C ALA A 71 -22.08 0.57 -7.38
N PRO A 72 -21.38 -0.21 -8.24
CA PRO A 72 -21.65 -0.22 -9.67
C PRO A 72 -23.11 -0.55 -9.94
N GLU A 73 -23.78 0.18 -10.84
CA GLU A 73 -25.21 0.00 -11.17
C GLU A 73 -25.54 -1.45 -11.58
N SER A 74 -24.55 -2.19 -12.12
CA SER A 74 -24.68 -3.61 -12.48
C SER A 74 -24.97 -4.54 -11.30
N LEU A 75 -24.70 -4.14 -10.05
CA LEU A 75 -25.02 -4.91 -8.85
C LEU A 75 -26.41 -4.58 -8.27
N ALA A 76 -26.97 -3.41 -8.60
CA ALA A 76 -28.30 -3.01 -8.13
C ALA A 76 -29.44 -3.63 -8.96
N ALA A 77 -29.17 -4.00 -10.21
CA ALA A 77 -30.17 -4.52 -11.14
C ALA A 77 -30.38 -6.06 -11.10
N MET A 78 -29.73 -6.78 -10.18
CA MET A 78 -29.94 -8.23 -9.98
C MET A 78 -30.72 -8.56 -8.70
N GLY A 79 -31.54 -7.62 -8.23
CA GLY A 79 -32.40 -7.77 -7.06
C GLY A 79 -33.82 -7.33 -7.38
N ASP A 80 -34.49 -8.05 -8.28
CA ASP A 80 -35.95 -8.15 -8.38
C ASP A 80 -36.32 -9.54 -8.90
#